data_AF-A0A2V8CNM3-F1
#
_entry.id   AF-A0A2V8CNM3-F1
#
_cell.length_a   1.000
_cell.length_b   1.000
_cell.length_c   1.000
_cell.angle_alpha   90.00
_cell.angle_beta   90.00
_cell.angle_gamma   90.00
#
_symmetry.space_group_name_H-M   'P 1'
#
loop_
_entity.id
_entity.type
_entity.pdbx_description
1 polymer ?
#
loop_
_entity_poly.entity_id
_entity_poly.type
_entity_poly.pdbx_seq_one_letter_code
_entity_poly.pdbx_strand_id
1 'polypeptide(L)'
;MMESIAHVVLWLFVINLGIAFGAGLYEGRIVVPQWLSRSGGSGYRWNAEAARDANVGLRFWAFVTTVPLTLLTLASLVVVWWTPEVVRPWWSGAIAAALVDRAMTFAYFIPTMLRLMKDEASARSEAVAKARQWVNLGYIRHAATLAAWLASLKAFSLLGR
;
A
#
# COMPACT_ATOMS: atom_id res chain seq x y z
N MET A 1 -1.70 2.70 31.42
CA MET A 1 -1.06 3.61 30.43
C MET A 1 -0.57 2.86 29.19
N MET A 2 0.37 1.90 29.32
CA MET A 2 0.90 1.14 28.16
C MET A 2 -0.18 0.38 27.38
N GLU A 3 -1.16 -0.19 28.07
CA GLU A 3 -2.28 -0.90 27.45
C GLU A 3 -3.21 0.02 26.64
N SER A 4 -3.43 1.25 27.12
CA SER A 4 -4.16 2.28 26.37
C SER A 4 -3.40 2.72 25.12
N ILE A 5 -2.08 2.82 25.20
CA ILE A 5 -1.23 3.13 24.04
C ILE A 5 -1.32 2.01 23.00
N ALA A 6 -1.26 0.74 23.43
CA ALA A 6 -1.42 -0.42 22.56
C ALA A 6 -2.76 -0.44 21.83
N HIS A 7 -3.85 -0.15 22.56
CA HIS A 7 -5.18 -0.01 21.97
C HIS A 7 -5.23 1.09 20.91
N VAL A 8 -4.74 2.29 21.21
CA VAL A 8 -4.77 3.43 20.28
C VAL A 8 -3.92 3.15 19.03
N VAL A 9 -2.72 2.61 19.19
CA VAL A 9 -1.84 2.29 18.06
C VAL A 9 -2.48 1.21 17.18
N LEU A 10 -3.00 0.12 17.75
CA LEU A 10 -3.64 -0.93 16.98
C LEU A 10 -4.92 -0.43 16.29
N TRP A 11 -5.71 0.40 16.95
CA TRP A 11 -6.91 1.02 16.37
C TRP A 11 -6.58 1.90 15.17
N LEU A 12 -5.60 2.80 15.31
CA LEU A 12 -5.11 3.65 14.22
C LEU A 12 -4.54 2.80 13.06
N PHE A 13 -3.81 1.74 13.40
CA PHE A 13 -3.24 0.82 12.41
C PHE A 13 -4.32 0.11 11.60
N VAL A 14 -5.36 -0.41 12.27
CA VAL A 14 -6.53 -1.03 11.62
C VAL A 14 -7.24 -0.06 10.67
N ILE A 15 -7.52 1.16 11.13
CA ILE A 15 -8.21 2.17 10.31
C ILE A 15 -7.36 2.55 9.11
N ASN A 16 -6.07 2.82 9.32
CA ASN A 16 -5.17 3.24 8.24
C ASN A 16 -4.97 2.13 7.20
N LEU A 17 -4.87 0.86 7.62
CA LEU A 17 -4.83 -0.29 6.71
C LEU A 17 -6.11 -0.43 5.88
N GLY A 18 -7.28 -0.22 6.48
CA GLY A 18 -8.56 -0.23 5.76
C GLY A 18 -8.63 0.87 4.70
N ILE A 19 -8.21 2.09 5.05
CA ILE A 19 -8.12 3.22 4.10
C ILE A 19 -7.12 2.89 2.98
N ALA A 20 -5.93 2.37 3.32
CA ALA A 20 -4.91 2.02 2.35
C ALA A 20 -5.37 0.94 1.37
N PHE A 21 -6.05 -0.09 1.86
CA PHE A 21 -6.61 -1.14 1.03
C PHE A 21 -7.68 -0.59 0.08
N GLY A 22 -8.65 0.17 0.60
CA GLY A 22 -9.72 0.77 -0.19
C GLY A 22 -9.19 1.74 -1.25
N ALA A 23 -8.25 2.61 -0.89
CA ALA A 23 -7.60 3.53 -1.82
C ALA A 23 -6.80 2.79 -2.90
N GLY A 24 -6.15 1.68 -2.54
CA GLY A 24 -5.45 0.83 -3.48
C GLY A 24 -6.38 0.18 -4.52
N LEU A 25 -7.53 -0.33 -4.08
CA LEU A 25 -8.56 -0.82 -4.99
C LEU A 25 -9.09 0.28 -5.93
N TYR A 26 -9.32 1.48 -5.40
CA TYR A 26 -9.72 2.63 -6.20
C TYR A 26 -8.66 3.01 -7.24
N GLU A 27 -7.40 3.09 -6.84
CA GLU A 27 -6.29 3.35 -7.76
C GLU A 27 -6.23 2.30 -8.86
N GLY A 28 -6.26 1.02 -8.50
CA GLY A 28 -6.20 -0.09 -9.45
C GLY A 28 -7.37 -0.16 -10.43
N ARG A 29 -8.58 0.24 -10.03
CA ARG A 29 -9.80 0.09 -10.82
C ARG A 29 -10.22 1.35 -11.56
N ILE A 30 -9.92 2.52 -11.03
CA ILE A 30 -10.39 3.81 -11.55
C ILE A 30 -9.25 4.62 -12.13
N VAL A 31 -8.13 4.76 -11.41
CA VAL A 31 -7.03 5.64 -11.83
C VAL A 31 -6.14 4.95 -12.85
N VAL A 32 -5.69 3.72 -12.58
CA VAL A 32 -4.78 2.96 -13.47
C VAL A 32 -5.29 2.89 -14.91
N PRO A 33 -6.57 2.56 -15.19
CA PRO A 33 -7.07 2.49 -16.57
C PRO A 33 -6.99 3.81 -17.35
N GLN A 34 -6.91 4.96 -16.66
CA GLN A 34 -6.81 6.28 -17.31
C GLN A 34 -5.43 6.49 -17.94
N TRP A 35 -4.37 5.95 -17.32
CA TRP A 35 -3.00 6.08 -17.81
C TRP A 35 -2.38 4.77 -18.35
N LEU A 36 -3.03 3.63 -18.14
CA LEU A 36 -2.70 2.34 -18.75
C LEU A 36 -3.97 1.65 -19.24
N SER A 37 -4.35 1.92 -20.49
CA SER A 37 -5.58 1.40 -21.11
C SER A 37 -5.28 0.32 -22.15
N ARG A 38 -6.19 -0.64 -22.33
CA ARG A 38 -6.15 -1.59 -23.45
C ARG A 38 -6.78 -0.95 -24.67
N SER A 39 -6.03 -0.81 -25.76
CA SER A 39 -6.54 -0.33 -27.04
C SER A 39 -6.99 -1.52 -27.90
N GLY A 40 -8.17 -1.44 -28.50
CA GLY A 40 -8.91 -2.56 -29.15
C GLY A 40 -8.25 -3.24 -30.36
N GLY A 41 -6.97 -2.99 -30.64
CA GLY A 41 -6.22 -3.65 -31.71
C GLY A 41 -4.70 -3.55 -31.59
N SER A 42 -4.16 -2.77 -30.65
CA SER A 42 -2.72 -2.46 -30.56
C SER A 42 -2.08 -2.79 -29.20
N GLY A 43 -2.74 -3.58 -28.36
CA GLY A 43 -2.25 -3.92 -27.01
C GLY A 43 -2.47 -2.81 -25.98
N TYR A 44 -1.62 -2.74 -24.97
CA TYR A 44 -1.71 -1.73 -23.91
C TYR A 44 -1.10 -0.40 -24.35
N ARG A 45 -1.73 0.70 -23.96
CA ARG A 45 -1.27 2.08 -24.19
C ARG A 45 -0.95 2.75 -22.86
N TRP A 46 0.28 3.23 -22.74
CA TRP A 46 0.74 4.08 -21.66
C TRP A 46 0.49 5.56 -21.99
N ASN A 47 -0.06 6.32 -21.04
CA ASN A 47 -0.26 7.77 -21.12
C ASN A 47 0.43 8.43 -19.92
N ALA A 48 1.63 8.96 -20.15
CA ALA A 48 2.44 9.63 -19.13
C ALA A 48 1.78 10.91 -18.61
N GLU A 49 1.09 11.67 -19.46
CA GLU A 49 0.43 12.91 -19.08
C GLU A 49 -0.71 12.64 -18.09
N ALA A 50 -1.57 11.65 -18.36
CA ALA A 50 -2.62 11.24 -17.44
C ALA A 50 -2.06 10.74 -16.09
N ALA A 51 -0.92 10.02 -16.11
CA ALA A 51 -0.24 9.59 -14.88
C ALA A 51 0.30 10.79 -14.07
N ARG A 52 0.85 11.80 -14.75
CA ARG A 52 1.35 13.05 -14.14
C ARG A 52 0.23 13.92 -13.59
N ASP A 53 -0.87 14.05 -14.31
CA ASP A 53 -2.01 14.82 -13.83
C ASP A 53 -2.64 14.17 -12.59
N ALA A 54 -2.79 12.84 -12.62
CA ALA A 54 -3.30 12.10 -11.46
C ALA A 54 -2.41 12.30 -10.21
N ASN A 55 -1.08 12.19 -10.36
CA ASN A 55 -0.07 12.37 -9.30
C ASN A 55 -0.49 11.79 -7.93
N VAL A 56 -1.09 10.60 -7.93
CA VAL A 56 -1.75 10.03 -6.74
C VAL A 56 -0.76 9.85 -5.60
N GLY A 57 0.52 9.59 -5.94
CA GLY A 57 1.63 9.51 -5.00
C GLY A 57 1.72 10.72 -4.07
N LEU A 58 1.75 11.94 -4.64
CA LEU A 58 1.90 13.17 -3.86
C LEU A 58 0.56 13.77 -3.43
N ARG A 59 -0.51 13.60 -4.21
CA ARG A 59 -1.83 14.16 -3.87
C ARG A 59 -2.56 13.37 -2.78
N PHE A 60 -2.22 12.09 -2.58
CA PHE A 60 -2.92 11.23 -1.64
C PHE A 60 -1.99 10.32 -0.84
N TRP A 61 -1.21 9.46 -1.51
CA TRP A 61 -0.48 8.38 -0.82
C TRP A 61 0.49 8.90 0.23
N ALA A 62 1.30 9.91 -0.10
CA ALA A 62 2.30 10.48 0.81
C ALA A 62 1.70 10.83 2.19
N PHE A 63 0.55 11.49 2.20
CA PHE A 63 -0.05 12.07 3.40
C PHE A 63 -1.01 11.13 4.13
N VAL A 64 -1.70 10.24 3.40
CA VAL A 64 -2.77 9.41 3.97
C VAL A 64 -2.27 8.03 4.39
N THR A 65 -1.24 7.51 3.74
CA THR A 65 -0.82 6.11 3.92
C THR A 65 0.69 5.94 3.97
N THR A 66 1.49 6.49 3.06
CA THR A 66 2.95 6.28 3.05
C THR A 66 3.61 6.74 4.35
N VAL A 67 3.38 7.99 4.78
CA VAL A 67 3.91 8.46 6.07
C VAL A 67 3.16 7.83 7.24
N PRO A 68 1.81 7.93 7.36
CA PRO A 68 1.11 7.42 8.53
C PRO A 68 1.29 5.92 8.74
N LEU A 69 1.16 5.10 7.69
CA LEU A 69 1.26 3.65 7.82
C LEU A 69 2.69 3.20 8.13
N THR A 70 3.71 3.90 7.62
CA THR A 70 5.10 3.60 7.99
C THR A 70 5.32 3.86 9.48
N LEU A 71 4.88 5.02 9.98
CA LEU A 71 5.00 5.36 11.40
C LEU A 71 4.21 4.38 12.28
N LEU A 72 2.99 4.02 11.88
CA LEU A 72 2.16 3.05 12.62
C LEU A 72 2.75 1.65 12.60
N THR A 73 3.37 1.21 11.50
CA THR A 73 4.09 -0.08 11.44
C THR A 73 5.30 -0.07 12.39
N LEU A 74 6.08 1.01 12.43
CA LEU A 74 7.22 1.15 13.35
C LEU A 74 6.77 1.22 14.81
N ALA A 75 5.73 1.99 15.11
CA ALA A 75 5.14 2.02 16.45
C ALA A 75 4.63 0.64 16.86
N SER A 76 3.95 -0.08 15.96
CA SER A 76 3.45 -1.43 16.20
C SER A 76 4.57 -2.43 16.52
N LEU A 77 5.73 -2.33 15.87
CA LEU A 77 6.90 -3.18 16.17
C LEU A 77 7.37 -3.06 17.62
N VAL A 78 7.24 -1.88 18.22
CA VAL A 78 7.63 -1.63 19.62
C VAL A 78 6.50 -2.03 20.57
N VAL A 79 5.27 -1.65 20.24
CA VAL A 79 4.13 -1.75 21.16
C VAL A 79 3.57 -3.17 21.25
N VAL A 80 3.76 -4.02 20.24
CA VAL A 80 3.26 -5.41 20.26
C VAL A 80 3.77 -6.21 21.47
N TRP A 81 4.98 -5.92 21.95
CA TRP A 81 5.58 -6.59 23.11
C TRP A 81 4.88 -6.29 24.43
N TRP A 82 4.07 -5.23 24.49
CA TRP A 82 3.29 -4.84 25.66
C TRP A 82 1.89 -5.48 25.69
N THR A 83 1.56 -6.33 24.71
CA THR A 83 0.24 -6.95 24.61
C THR A 83 0.18 -8.37 25.18
N PRO A 84 -1.03 -8.86 25.52
CA PRO A 84 -1.25 -10.25 25.91
C PRO A 84 -0.77 -11.23 24.84
N GLU A 85 -0.30 -12.41 25.26
CA GLU A 85 0.30 -13.40 24.36
C GLU A 85 -0.66 -13.87 23.25
N VAL A 86 -1.97 -13.89 23.52
CA VAL A 86 -2.99 -14.25 22.52
C VAL A 86 -3.11 -13.24 21.36
N VAL A 87 -2.74 -11.97 21.59
CA VAL A 87 -2.80 -10.88 20.60
C VAL A 87 -1.54 -10.87 19.72
N ARG A 88 -0.38 -11.15 20.32
CA ARG A 88 0.95 -11.06 19.69
C ARG A 88 1.08 -11.77 18.33
N PRO A 89 0.67 -13.04 18.13
CA PRO A 89 0.87 -13.70 16.84
C PRO A 89 0.09 -13.01 15.71
N TRP A 90 -1.13 -12.53 15.99
CA TRP A 90 -1.96 -11.83 15.01
C TRP A 90 -1.39 -10.44 14.69
N TRP A 91 -0.99 -9.69 15.71
CA TRP A 91 -0.42 -8.36 15.49
C TRP A 91 0.94 -8.46 14.79
N SER A 92 1.82 -9.38 15.19
CA SER A 92 3.09 -9.63 14.50
C SER A 92 2.90 -10.06 13.05
N GLY A 93 1.92 -10.91 12.75
CA GLY A 93 1.55 -11.26 11.38
C GLY A 93 1.11 -10.03 10.56
N ALA A 94 0.30 -9.15 11.17
CA ALA A 94 -0.11 -7.90 10.54
C ALA A 94 1.07 -6.97 10.24
N ILE A 95 2.00 -6.83 11.20
CA ILE A 95 3.22 -6.04 11.06
C ILE A 95 4.10 -6.59 9.94
N ALA A 96 4.34 -7.90 9.91
CA ALA A 96 5.14 -8.54 8.87
C ALA A 96 4.56 -8.30 7.47
N ALA A 97 3.25 -8.47 7.31
CA ALA A 97 2.58 -8.21 6.04
C ALA A 97 2.64 -6.72 5.63
N ALA A 98 2.49 -5.80 6.59
CA ALA A 98 2.65 -4.36 6.34
C ALA A 98 4.09 -3.98 5.98
N LEU A 99 5.10 -4.64 6.55
CA LEU A 99 6.51 -4.44 6.20
C LEU A 99 6.82 -4.90 4.77
N VAL A 100 6.23 -6.01 4.32
CA VAL A 100 6.34 -6.44 2.91
C VAL A 100 5.81 -5.35 1.99
N ASP A 101 4.63 -4.79 2.28
CA ASP A 101 4.10 -3.67 1.49
C ASP A 101 5.06 -2.47 1.49
N ARG A 102 5.57 -2.06 2.66
CA ARG A 102 6.50 -0.92 2.76
C ARG A 102 7.77 -1.16 1.97
N ALA A 103 8.37 -2.34 2.09
CA ALA A 103 9.56 -2.71 1.36
C ALA A 103 9.32 -2.62 -0.15
N MET A 104 8.23 -3.20 -0.66
CA MET A 104 7.88 -3.09 -2.09
C MET A 104 7.64 -1.64 -2.50
N THR A 105 6.95 -0.86 -1.66
CA THR A 105 6.58 0.53 -1.95
C THR A 105 7.81 1.41 -2.14
N PHE A 106 8.76 1.33 -1.21
CA PHE A 106 9.98 2.14 -1.26
C PHE A 106 11.02 1.60 -2.26
N ALA A 107 11.16 0.28 -2.38
CA ALA A 107 12.16 -0.31 -3.27
C ALA A 107 11.74 -0.32 -4.74
N TYR A 108 10.43 -0.41 -5.03
CA TYR A 108 9.94 -0.62 -6.39
C TYR A 108 8.87 0.40 -6.82
N PHE A 109 7.75 0.54 -6.11
CA PHE A 109 6.60 1.30 -6.63
C PHE A 109 6.87 2.79 -6.79
N ILE A 110 7.40 3.45 -5.75
CA ILE A 110 7.75 4.87 -5.78
C ILE A 110 8.82 5.15 -6.85
N PRO A 111 10.00 4.49 -6.84
CA PRO A 111 11.04 4.80 -7.82
C PRO A 111 10.60 4.49 -9.25
N THR A 112 9.85 3.41 -9.47
CA THR A 112 9.36 3.05 -10.80
C THR A 112 8.35 4.07 -11.32
N MET A 113 7.41 4.52 -10.49
CA MET A 113 6.41 5.50 -10.92
C MET A 113 7.07 6.85 -11.24
N LEU A 114 8.04 7.28 -10.42
CA LEU A 114 8.81 8.51 -10.69
C LEU A 114 9.58 8.43 -12.02
N ARG A 115 10.15 7.26 -12.36
CA ARG A 115 10.82 7.04 -13.65
C ARG A 115 9.83 7.05 -14.81
N LEU A 116 8.72 6.32 -14.69
CA LEU A 116 7.66 6.26 -15.70
C LEU A 116 7.06 7.64 -16.00
N MET A 117 6.96 8.51 -15.00
CA MET A 117 6.48 9.89 -15.17
C MET A 117 7.53 10.82 -15.79
N LYS A 118 8.83 10.58 -15.59
CA LYS A 118 9.92 11.45 -16.09
C LYS A 118 10.36 11.13 -17.52
N ASP A 119 10.42 9.85 -17.90
CA ASP A 119 11.02 9.43 -19.17
C ASP A 119 10.04 9.54 -20.36
N GLU A 120 10.03 10.71 -21.01
CA GLU A 120 9.38 10.88 -22.33
C GLU A 120 10.14 10.18 -23.47
N ALA A 121 11.43 9.91 -23.26
CA ALA A 121 12.34 9.32 -24.25
C ALA A 121 12.39 7.79 -24.23
N SER A 122 11.77 7.14 -23.23
CA SER A 122 11.75 5.67 -23.18
C SER A 122 10.93 5.09 -24.32
N ALA A 123 11.40 3.98 -24.91
CA ALA A 123 10.66 3.31 -25.97
C ALA A 123 9.25 2.96 -25.44
N ARG A 124 8.20 3.32 -26.20
CA ARG A 124 6.79 3.15 -25.79
C ARG A 124 6.48 1.73 -25.30
N SER A 125 7.14 0.72 -25.85
CA SER A 125 7.04 -0.69 -25.46
C SER A 125 7.61 -0.97 -24.07
N GLU A 126 8.74 -0.36 -23.71
CA GLU A 126 9.38 -0.53 -22.40
C GLU A 126 8.54 0.12 -21.28
N ALA A 127 8.02 1.33 -21.52
CA ALA A 127 7.14 2.01 -20.57
C ALA A 127 5.86 1.19 -20.31
N VAL A 128 5.25 0.62 -21.35
CA VAL A 128 4.08 -0.26 -21.22
C VAL A 128 4.43 -1.53 -20.45
N ALA A 129 5.58 -2.17 -20.72
CA ALA A 129 6.00 -3.37 -20.00
C ALA A 129 6.21 -3.09 -18.50
N LYS A 130 6.92 -2.00 -18.16
CA LYS A 130 7.12 -1.57 -16.77
C LYS A 130 5.81 -1.20 -16.08
N ALA A 131 4.92 -0.47 -16.75
CA ALA A 131 3.61 -0.11 -16.19
C ALA A 131 2.74 -1.36 -15.92
N ARG A 132 2.76 -2.36 -16.82
CA ARG A 132 2.07 -3.63 -16.59
C ARG A 132 2.69 -4.41 -15.42
N GLN A 133 4.02 -4.44 -15.32
CA GLN A 133 4.70 -5.06 -14.19
C GLN A 133 4.33 -4.36 -12.87
N TRP A 134 4.26 -3.02 -12.87
CA TRP A 134 3.82 -2.22 -11.74
C TRP A 134 2.40 -2.60 -11.29
N VAL A 135 1.46 -2.73 -12.22
CA VAL A 135 0.09 -3.18 -11.91
C VAL A 135 0.05 -4.61 -11.37
N ASN A 136 0.81 -5.52 -11.98
CA ASN A 136 0.82 -6.93 -11.58
C ASN A 136 1.40 -7.12 -10.17
N LEU A 137 2.54 -6.49 -9.88
CA LEU A 137 3.10 -6.46 -8.53
C LEU A 137 2.18 -5.72 -7.57
N GLY A 138 1.39 -4.77 -8.08
CA GLY A 138 0.31 -4.12 -7.36
C GLY A 138 -0.59 -5.13 -6.69
N TYR A 139 -1.07 -6.17 -7.37
CA TYR A 139 -1.94 -7.18 -6.75
C TYR A 139 -1.31 -7.88 -5.55
N ILE A 140 -0.01 -8.18 -5.63
CA ILE A 140 0.74 -8.78 -4.50
C ILE A 140 0.78 -7.81 -3.33
N ARG A 141 1.08 -6.54 -3.59
CA ARG A 141 1.07 -5.47 -2.57
C ARG A 141 -0.30 -5.33 -1.91
N HIS A 142 -1.39 -5.35 -2.69
CA HIS A 142 -2.75 -5.27 -2.16
C HIS A 142 -3.13 -6.50 -1.34
N ALA A 143 -2.71 -7.69 -1.76
CA ALA A 143 -2.91 -8.91 -0.99
C ALA A 143 -2.18 -8.87 0.35
N ALA A 144 -0.94 -8.36 0.38
CA ALA A 144 -0.19 -8.12 1.62
C ALA A 144 -0.90 -7.11 2.53
N THR A 145 -1.39 -5.99 1.99
CA THR A 145 -2.17 -5.01 2.76
C THR A 145 -3.49 -5.61 3.30
N LEU A 146 -4.20 -6.42 2.51
CA LEU A 146 -5.41 -7.11 2.98
C LEU A 146 -5.10 -8.08 4.11
N ALA A 147 -4.04 -8.89 3.96
CA ALA A 147 -3.60 -9.81 5.01
C ALA A 147 -3.23 -9.05 6.29
N ALA A 148 -2.50 -7.94 6.16
CA ALA A 148 -2.18 -7.06 7.28
C ALA A 148 -3.45 -6.55 7.98
N TRP A 149 -4.42 -6.08 7.19
CA TRP A 149 -5.67 -5.54 7.71
C TRP A 149 -6.49 -6.59 8.46
N LEU A 150 -6.70 -7.77 7.87
CA LEU A 150 -7.46 -8.85 8.51
C LEU A 150 -6.77 -9.37 9.79
N ALA A 151 -5.45 -9.52 9.77
CA ALA A 151 -4.70 -9.91 10.95
C ALA A 151 -4.77 -8.85 12.06
N SER A 152 -4.71 -7.56 11.70
CA SER A 152 -4.85 -6.45 12.66
C SER A 152 -6.26 -6.37 13.26
N LEU A 153 -7.32 -6.63 12.48
CA LEU A 153 -8.69 -6.73 12.96
C LEU A 153 -8.84 -7.89 13.96
N LYS A 154 -8.22 -9.03 13.66
CA LYS A 154 -8.22 -10.17 14.58
C LYS A 154 -7.50 -9.83 15.88
N ALA A 155 -6.32 -9.21 15.80
CA ALA A 155 -5.58 -8.74 16.98
C ALA A 155 -6.43 -7.76 17.80
N PHE A 156 -7.10 -6.80 17.15
CA PHE A 156 -7.95 -5.81 17.81
C PHE A 156 -9.14 -6.46 18.53
N SER A 157 -9.77 -7.47 17.91
CA SER A 157 -10.87 -8.23 18.52
C SER A 157 -10.48 -9.03 19.78
N LEU A 158 -9.19 -9.34 19.92
CA LEU A 158 -8.64 -10.08 21.06
C LEU A 158 -8.12 -9.15 22.15
N LEU A 159 -7.71 -7.93 21.79
CA LEU A 159 -7.18 -6.94 22.72
C LEU A 159 -8.29 -6.28 23.55
N GLY A 160 -9.51 -6.13 22.99
CA GLY A 160 -10.67 -5.58 23.69
C GLY A 160 -11.42 -6.56 24.61
N ARG A 161 -10.83 -7.72 24.90
CA ARG A 161 -11.36 -8.74 25.83
C ARG A 161 -10.47 -8.82 27.05
#